data_AF-A0AAV5JQ49-F1
#
_entry.id   AF-A0AAV5JQ49-F1
#
_cell.length_a   1.000
_cell.length_b   1.000
_cell.length_c   1.000
_cell.angle_alpha   90.00
_cell.angle_beta   90.00
_cell.angle_gamma   90.00
#
_symmetry.space_group_name_H-M   'P 1'
#
loop_
_entity.id
_entity.type
_entity.pdbx_description
1 polymer ?
#
loop_
_entity_poly.entity_id
_entity_poly.type
_entity_poly.pdbx_seq_one_letter_code
_entity_poly.pdbx_strand_id
1 'polypeptide(L)' 'MNADTRILAKKYPGVCINCVCPGYVKTDVNYYTGILSVEEGAEGPVRLALLPHGGPSGLLFEQLEEEEF' A
#
# COMPACT_ATOMS: atom_id res chain seq x y z
N MET A 1 0.59 -9.55 9.72
CA MET A 1 1.58 -9.39 8.64
C MET A 1 1.52 -7.92 8.27
N ASN A 2 2.46 -7.08 8.75
CA ASN A 2 2.54 -5.61 8.59
C ASN A 2 3.62 -5.00 9.52
N ALA A 3 4.06 -5.73 10.54
CA ALA A 3 5.05 -5.29 11.51
C ALA A 3 6.40 -4.90 10.87
N ASP A 4 6.82 -5.59 9.81
CA ASP A 4 8.07 -5.32 9.11
C ASP A 4 8.11 -3.92 8.50
N THR A 5 7.00 -3.43 7.96
CA THR A 5 6.88 -2.05 7.44
C THR A 5 7.24 -1.02 8.50
N ARG A 6 6.73 -1.19 9.74
CA ARG A 6 7.02 -0.28 10.86
C ARG A 6 8.48 -0.37 11.31
N ILE A 7 9.04 -1.58 11.32
CA ILE A 7 10.46 -1.79 11.68
C ILE A 7 11.36 -1.13 10.65
N LEU A 8 11.10 -1.33 9.36
CA LEU A 8 11.89 -0.79 8.26
C LEU A 8 11.77 0.73 8.18
N ALA A 9 10.56 1.29 8.32
CA ALA A 9 10.35 2.75 8.35
C ALA A 9 11.15 3.43 9.47
N LYS A 10 11.18 2.83 10.67
CA LYS A 10 12.02 3.32 11.79
C LYS A 10 13.51 3.18 11.51
N LYS A 11 13.93 2.09 10.86
CA LYS A 11 15.34 1.81 10.54
C LYS A 11 15.88 2.75 9.45
N TYR A 12 15.03 3.18 8.52
CA TYR A 12 15.41 3.99 7.37
C TYR A 12 14.55 5.26 7.27
N PRO A 13 14.75 6.26 8.15
CA PRO A 13 13.89 7.45 8.21
C PRO A 13 13.94 8.35 6.96
N GLY A 14 14.93 8.17 6.09
CA GLY A 14 15.04 8.89 4.80
C GLY A 14 14.26 8.25 3.65
N VAL A 15 13.61 7.10 3.88
CA VAL A 15 12.84 6.36 2.87
C VAL A 15 11.37 6.27 3.31
N CYS A 16 10.45 6.57 2.40
CA CYS A 16 9.02 6.36 2.64
C CYS A 16 8.71 4.87 2.42
N ILE A 17 8.32 4.17 3.49
CA ILE A 17 8.05 2.73 3.50
C ILE A 17 6.66 2.51 4.09
N ASN A 18 5.69 2.09 3.28
CA ASN A 18 4.31 1.87 3.70
C ASN A 18 3.79 0.51 3.22
N CYS A 19 2.70 0.04 3.79
CA CYS A 19 1.96 -1.13 3.31
C CYS A 19 0.61 -0.70 2.75
N VAL A 20 0.13 -1.39 1.71
CA VAL A 20 -1.18 -1.13 1.11
C VAL A 20 -1.86 -2.44 0.75
N CYS A 21 -3.13 -2.57 1.11
CA CYS A 21 -4.03 -3.54 0.54
C CYS A 21 -4.68 -2.91 -0.71
N PRO A 22 -4.53 -3.50 -1.91
CA PRO A 22 -5.11 -2.94 -3.14
C PRO A 22 -6.63 -3.19 -3.25
N GLY A 23 -7.26 -3.78 -2.23
CA GLY A 23 -8.63 -4.27 -2.28
C GLY A 23 -8.78 -5.58 -3.07
N TYR A 24 -10.03 -5.90 -3.44
CA TYR A 24 -10.36 -7.16 -4.13
C TYR A 24 -10.31 -7.02 -5.66
N VAL A 25 -9.12 -7.25 -6.21
CA VAL A 25 -8.76 -6.99 -7.61
C VAL A 25 -8.90 -8.23 -8.50
N LYS A 26 -9.44 -8.04 -9.72
CA LYS A 26 -9.55 -9.07 -10.76
C LYS A 26 -8.18 -9.43 -11.35
N THR A 27 -7.50 -10.39 -10.73
CA THR A 27 -6.19 -10.91 -11.15
C THR A 27 -6.21 -12.43 -11.27
N ASP A 28 -5.15 -13.02 -11.83
CA ASP A 28 -4.97 -14.48 -11.86
C ASP A 28 -5.05 -15.12 -10.46
N VAL A 29 -4.56 -14.43 -9.42
CA VAL A 29 -4.60 -14.90 -8.02
C VAL A 29 -6.03 -15.17 -7.56
N ASN A 30 -6.97 -14.38 -8.05
CA ASN A 30 -8.40 -14.50 -7.74
C ASN A 30 -9.19 -15.15 -8.89
N TYR A 31 -8.54 -15.83 -9.84
CA TYR A 31 -9.21 -16.40 -11.03
C TYR A 31 -10.07 -15.36 -11.79
N TYR A 32 -9.59 -14.12 -11.90
CA TYR A 32 -10.31 -12.98 -12.48
C TYR A 32 -11.61 -12.59 -11.76
N THR A 33 -11.83 -13.08 -10.53
CA THR A 33 -12.89 -12.60 -9.65
C THR A 33 -12.40 -11.40 -8.84
N GLY A 34 -13.29 -10.47 -8.53
CA GLY A 34 -12.92 -9.17 -7.96
C GLY A 34 -13.98 -8.11 -8.23
N ILE A 35 -14.05 -7.08 -7.39
CA ILE A 35 -14.90 -5.91 -7.65
C ILE A 35 -14.13 -4.80 -8.37
N LEU A 36 -12.80 -4.79 -8.26
CA LEU A 36 -11.91 -3.79 -8.87
C LEU A 36 -11.22 -4.33 -10.11
N SER A 37 -11.02 -3.46 -11.10
CA SER A 37 -10.05 -3.65 -12.19
C SER A 37 -8.61 -3.59 -11.68
N VAL A 38 -7.66 -4.03 -12.53
CA VAL A 38 -6.23 -3.96 -12.22
C VAL A 38 -5.78 -2.51 -12.07
N GLU A 39 -6.30 -1.62 -12.92
CA GLU A 39 -6.01 -0.19 -12.89
C GLU A 39 -6.48 0.46 -11.58
N GLU A 40 -7.70 0.17 -11.12
CA GLU A 40 -8.23 0.66 -9.84
C GLU A 40 -7.43 0.10 -8.64
N GLY A 41 -7.07 -1.19 -8.68
CA GLY A 41 -6.26 -1.82 -7.63
C GLY A 41 -4.82 -1.28 -7.55
N ALA A 42 -4.28 -0.77 -8.66
CA ALA A 42 -2.92 -0.24 -8.72
C ALA A 42 -2.81 1.20 -8.18
N GLU A 43 -3.93 1.91 -8.00
CA GLU A 43 -3.92 3.33 -7.63
C GLU A 43 -3.22 3.59 -6.29
N GLY A 44 -3.55 2.80 -5.26
CA GLY A 44 -2.93 2.89 -3.93
C GLY A 44 -1.41 2.69 -3.96
N PRO A 45 -0.91 1.55 -4.46
CA PRO A 45 0.52 1.31 -4.62
C PRO A 45 1.25 2.40 -5.41
N VAL A 46 0.68 2.86 -6.54
CA VAL A 46 1.29 3.90 -7.38
C VAL A 46 1.34 5.25 -6.64
N ARG A 47 0.27 5.63 -5.94
CA ARG A 47 0.24 6.85 -5.13
C ARG A 47 1.31 6.83 -4.04
N LEU A 48 1.49 5.71 -3.35
CA LEU A 48 2.52 5.56 -2.31
C LEU A 48 3.93 5.60 -2.89
N ALA A 49 4.15 5.04 -4.08
CA ALA A 49 5.44 5.08 -4.78
C ALA A 49 5.82 6.49 -5.24
N LEU A 50 4.83 7.37 -5.47
CA LEU A 50 5.01 8.75 -5.95
C LEU A 50 4.95 9.80 -4.83
N LEU A 51 4.97 9.40 -3.56
CA LEU A 51 4.98 10.34 -2.45
C LEU A 51 6.19 11.29 -2.52
N PRO A 52 6.00 12.58 -2.17
CA PRO A 52 7.12 13.51 -2.08
C PRO A 52 8.07 13.08 -0.95
N HIS A 53 9.32 13.56 -1.02
CA HIS A 53 10.26 13.41 0.09
C HIS A 53 9.66 13.96 1.40
N GLY A 54 9.81 13.18 2.49
CA GLY A 54 9.19 13.52 3.78
C GLY A 54 7.70 13.14 3.89
N GLY A 55 7.16 12.43 2.90
CA GLY A 55 5.82 11.85 2.97
C GLY A 55 5.68 10.79 4.07
N PRO A 56 4.44 10.33 4.32
CA PRO A 56 4.15 9.35 5.37
C PRO A 56 4.99 8.07 5.23
N SER A 57 5.36 7.48 6.36
CA SER A 57 6.16 6.25 6.43
C SER A 57 5.77 5.43 7.66
N GLY A 58 5.74 4.11 7.51
CA GLY A 58 5.38 3.16 8.56
C GLY A 58 3.87 2.92 8.71
N LEU A 59 3.07 3.33 7.72
CA LEU A 59 1.60 3.28 7.78
C LEU A 59 1.03 2.11 6.97
N LEU A 60 -0.23 1.80 7.26
CA LEU A 60 -1.06 0.85 6.52
C LEU A 60 -2.14 1.61 5.77
N PHE A 61 -2.40 1.22 4.53
CA PHE A 61 -3.46 1.76 3.73
C PHE A 61 -4.39 0.64 3.23
N GLU A 62 -5.70 0.86 3.30
CA GLU A 62 -6.68 0.10 2.54
C GLU A 62 -7.08 0.94 1.32
N GLN A 63 -6.68 0.47 0.14
CA GLN A 63 -6.75 1.22 -1.11
C GLN A 63 -6.05 2.59 -1.01
N LEU A 64 -6.80 3.66 -0.77
CA LEU A 64 -6.32 5.04 -0.66
C LEU A 64 -6.41 5.61 0.76
N GLU A 65 -7.10 4.92 1.66
CA GLU A 65 -7.38 5.38 3.01
C GLU A 65 -6.35 4.81 3.99
N GLU A 66 -5.91 5.65 4.93
CA GLU A 66 -5.02 5.21 6.00
C GLU A 66 -5.84 4.47 7.06
N GLU A 67 -5.33 3.32 7.49
CA GLU A 67 -5.96 2.48 8.52
C GLU A 67 -5.14 2.51 9.80
N GLU A 68 -5.83 2.50 10.94
CA GLU A 68 -5.18 2.32 12.24
C GLU A 68 -4.77 0.85 12.47
N PHE A 69 -3.68 0.66 13.20
CA PHE A 69 -3.11 -0.66 13.52
C PHE A 69 -3.72 -1.32 14.74
#